data_AF-A0A1T5GD46-F1
#
_entry.id   AF-A0A1T5GD46-F1
#
_cell.length_a   1.000
_cell.length_b   1.000
_cell.length_c   1.000
_cell.angle_alpha   90.00
_cell.angle_beta   90.00
_cell.angle_gamma   90.00
#
_symmetry.space_group_name_H-M   'P 1'
#
loop_
_entity.id
_entity.type
_entity.pdbx_description
1 polymer ?
#
loop_
_entity_poly.entity_id
_entity_poly.type
_entity_poly.pdbx_seq_one_letter_code
_entity_poly.pdbx_strand_id
1 'polypeptide(L)' 'IFQSMSRKGNCHDNSVMENFFGLLKQEIYYGVVYYSYEELKAEIERYIKYYNERRIKEKLGWKSPVQYRLSLMAA' A
#
# COMPACT_ATOMS: atom_id res chain seq x y z
N ILE A 1 -17.70 17.50 0.91
CA ILE A 1 -16.62 16.66 0.35
C ILE A 1 -17.03 16.28 -1.06
N PHE A 2 -16.31 16.72 -2.10
CA PHE A 2 -16.57 16.32 -3.49
C PHE A 2 -15.71 15.11 -3.81
N GLN A 3 -16.34 14.01 -4.23
CA GLN A 3 -15.60 12.81 -4.60
C GLN A 3 -15.01 12.99 -5.99
N SER A 4 -13.69 12.93 -6.09
CA SER A 4 -13.00 12.85 -7.39
C SER A 4 -13.15 11.42 -7.92
N MET A 5 -14.22 11.17 -8.66
CA MET A 5 -14.39 9.92 -9.39
C MET A 5 -13.74 10.08 -10.76
N SER A 6 -12.77 9.22 -11.08
CA SER A 6 -12.20 9.13 -12.42
C SER A 6 -13.31 8.75 -13.42
N ARG A 7 -13.20 9.21 -14.68
CA ARG A 7 -14.20 8.88 -15.72
C ARG A 7 -14.30 7.37 -15.92
N LYS A 8 -15.48 6.87 -16.28
CA LYS A 8 -15.68 5.44 -16.63
C LYS A 8 -14.64 5.01 -17.67
N GLY A 9 -13.85 3.98 -17.35
CA GLY A 9 -12.75 3.49 -18.20
C GLY A 9 -11.37 4.09 -17.90
N ASN A 10 -11.26 5.06 -16.99
CA ASN A 10 -10.00 5.62 -16.53
C ASN A 10 -9.78 5.24 -15.06
N CYS A 11 -9.19 4.07 -14.81
CA CYS A 11 -9.08 3.49 -13.46
C CYS A 11 -7.76 3.82 -12.75
N HIS A 12 -7.02 4.87 -13.17
CA HIS A 12 -5.68 5.12 -12.63
C HIS A 12 -5.66 5.22 -11.10
N ASP A 13 -6.63 5.90 -10.50
CA ASP A 13 -6.72 6.04 -9.05
C ASP A 13 -7.07 4.72 -8.36
N ASN A 14 -7.98 3.93 -8.95
CA ASN A 14 -8.41 2.65 -8.41
C ASN A 14 -7.33 1.57 -8.54
N SER A 15 -6.59 1.55 -9.66
CA SER A 15 -5.60 0.51 -9.98
C SER A 15 -4.44 0.45 -8.99
N VAL A 16 -4.01 1.60 -8.46
CA VAL A 16 -2.92 1.67 -7.47
C VAL A 16 -3.37 1.11 -6.14
N MET A 17 -4.60 1.42 -5.72
CA MET A 17 -5.17 0.88 -4.47
C MET A 17 -5.49 -0.61 -4.60
N GLU A 18 -6.02 -1.06 -5.74
CA GLU A 18 -6.23 -2.49 -6.03
C GLU A 18 -4.92 -3.28 -5.94
N ASN A 19 -3.82 -2.75 -6.50
CA ASN A 19 -2.51 -3.37 -6.37
C ASN A 19 -2.05 -3.46 -4.91
N PHE A 20 -2.21 -2.39 -4.13
CA PHE A 20 -1.86 -2.38 -2.71
C PHE A 20 -2.65 -3.44 -1.93
N PHE A 21 -3.97 -3.51 -2.10
CA PHE A 21 -4.81 -4.49 -1.42
C PHE A 21 -4.55 -5.93 -1.88
N GLY A 22 -4.18 -6.13 -3.15
CA GLY A 22 -3.73 -7.42 -3.65
C GLY A 22 -2.49 -7.93 -2.92
N LEU A 23 -1.46 -7.08 -2.82
CA LEU A 23 -0.23 -7.40 -2.10
C LEU A 23 -0.46 -7.64 -0.61
N LEU A 24 -1.22 -6.76 0.05
CA LEU A 24 -1.56 -6.91 1.46
C LEU A 24 -2.22 -8.26 1.73
N LYS A 25 -3.24 -8.60 0.95
CA LYS A 25 -3.95 -9.87 1.14
C LYS A 25 -3.05 -11.07 0.86
N GLN A 26 -2.20 -11.00 -0.16
CA GLN A 26 -1.28 -12.06 -0.49
C GLN A 26 -0.20 -12.28 0.57
N GLU A 27 0.32 -11.21 1.16
CA GLU A 27 1.49 -11.29 2.05
C GLU A 27 1.12 -11.55 3.51
N ILE A 28 -0.02 -11.04 3.99
CA ILE A 28 -0.39 -11.17 5.42
C ILE A 28 -1.74 -11.83 5.67
N TYR A 29 -2.65 -11.93 4.69
CA TYR A 29 -4.01 -12.41 4.96
C TYR A 29 -4.24 -13.85 4.51
N TYR A 30 -3.88 -14.19 3.28
CA TYR A 30 -4.15 -15.52 2.75
C TYR A 30 -3.29 -16.59 3.43
N GLY A 31 -3.96 -17.66 3.91
CA GLY A 31 -3.31 -18.76 4.62
C GLY A 31 -3.06 -18.49 6.11
N VAL A 32 -3.49 -17.35 6.64
CA VAL A 32 -3.35 -16.99 8.05
C VAL A 32 -4.72 -16.97 8.73
N VAL A 33 -4.80 -17.58 9.90
CA VAL A 33 -6.00 -17.54 10.76
C VAL A 33 -5.75 -16.50 11.85
N TYR A 34 -6.61 -15.48 11.89
CA TYR A 34 -6.64 -14.48 12.95
C TYR A 34 -7.78 -14.80 13.92
N TYR A 35 -7.49 -14.78 15.22
CA TYR A 35 -8.45 -15.14 16.26
C TYR A 35 -9.18 -13.94 16.87
N SER A 36 -8.72 -12.73 16.56
CA SER A 36 -9.39 -11.49 16.95
C SER A 36 -9.26 -10.40 15.91
N TYR A 37 -10.17 -9.43 15.98
CA TYR A 37 -10.09 -8.22 15.17
C TYR A 37 -8.82 -7.43 15.50
N GLU A 38 -8.44 -7.37 16.77
CA GLU A 38 -7.27 -6.63 17.26
C GLU A 38 -5.97 -7.19 16.69
N GLU A 39 -5.88 -8.52 16.57
CA GLU A 39 -4.73 -9.20 15.98
C GLU A 39 -4.58 -8.83 14.49
N LEU A 40 -5.66 -8.96 13.72
CA LEU A 40 -5.68 -8.59 12.30
C LEU A 40 -5.38 -7.10 12.10
N LYS A 41 -5.98 -6.23 12.91
CA LYS A 41 -5.75 -4.78 12.87
C LYS A 41 -4.28 -4.46 13.11
N ALA A 42 -3.68 -5.06 14.13
CA ALA A 42 -2.27 -4.82 14.46
C ALA A 42 -1.35 -5.31 13.33
N GLU A 43 -1.66 -6.44 12.68
CA GLU A 43 -0.88 -6.92 11.53
C GLU A 43 -1.02 -6.01 10.31
N ILE A 44 -2.22 -5.52 10.02
CA ILE A 44 -2.46 -4.53 8.95
C ILE A 44 -1.67 -3.24 9.22
N GLU A 45 -1.68 -2.72 10.45
CA GLU A 45 -0.92 -1.52 10.84
C GLU A 45 0.59 -1.73 10.66
N ARG A 46 1.12 -2.89 11.07
CA ARG A 46 2.52 -3.27 10.86
C ARG A 46 2.86 -3.34 9.37
N TYR A 47 2.00 -3.98 8.58
CA TYR A 47 2.19 -4.13 7.15
C TYR A 47 2.19 -2.78 6.42
N ILE A 48 1.26 -1.87 6.77
CA ILE A 48 1.22 -0.52 6.20
C ILE A 48 2.52 0.24 6.48
N LYS A 49 3.02 0.16 7.72
CA LYS A 49 4.29 0.78 8.10
C LYS A 49 5.45 0.20 7.30
N TYR A 50 5.54 -1.13 7.23
CA TYR A 50 6.54 -1.82 6.40
C TYR A 50 6.46 -1.39 4.93
N TYR A 51 5.26 -1.42 4.34
CA TYR A 51 5.04 -1.10 2.94
C TYR A 51 5.51 0.33 2.60
N ASN A 52 5.21 1.30 3.47
CA ASN A 52 5.54 2.70 3.23
C ASN A 52 7.02 3.02 3.51
N GLU A 53 7.57 2.50 4.60
CA GLU A 53 8.87 2.93 5.11
C GLU A 53 10.02 2.02 4.63
N ARG A 54 9.76 0.72 4.43
CA ARG A 54 10.80 -0.31 4.26
C ARG A 54 10.73 -1.08 2.95
N ARG A 55 9.55 -1.23 2.34
CA ARG A 55 9.41 -2.01 1.11
C ARG A 55 10.14 -1.36 -0.06
N ILE A 56 11.20 -2.00 -0.53
CA ILE A 56 11.97 -1.55 -1.68
C ILE A 56 11.22 -1.87 -2.98
N LYS A 57 11.14 -0.89 -3.89
CA LYS A 57 10.58 -1.08 -5.23
C LYS A 57 11.61 -0.65 -6.26
N GLU A 58 11.96 -1.56 -7.17
CA GLU A 58 12.88 -1.29 -8.28
C GLU A 58 12.45 -0.07 -9.10
N LYS A 59 11.16 0.00 -9.44
CA LYS A 59 10.56 1.14 -10.16
C LYS A 59 10.70 2.51 -9.47
N LEU A 60 11.04 2.53 -8.18
CA LEU A 60 11.29 3.74 -7.41
C LEU A 60 12.80 4.03 -7.25
N GLY A 61 13.64 3.40 -8.06
CA GLY A 61 15.10 3.50 -7.95
C GLY A 61 15.62 2.81 -6.69
N TRP A 62 15.09 1.62 -6.38
CA TRP A 62 15.46 0.84 -5.19
C TRP A 62 15.22 1.57 -3.86
N LYS A 63 14.15 2.37 -3.80
CA LYS A 63 13.73 3.12 -2.60
C LYS A 63 12.38 2.61 -2.08
N SER A 64 12.12 2.85 -0.80
CA SER A 64 10.77 2.75 -0.25
C SER A 64 9.87 3.90 -0.72
N PRO A 65 8.53 3.76 -0.67
CA PRO A 65 7.60 4.83 -1.04
C PRO A 65 7.88 6.17 -0.33
N VAL A 66 8.20 6.13 0.97
CA VAL A 66 8.55 7.32 1.74
C VAL A 66 9.90 7.88 1.28
N GLN A 67 10.94 7.05 1.13
CA GLN A 67 12.25 7.50 0.65
C GLN A 67 12.17 8.13 -0.74
N TYR A 68 11.39 7.54 -1.64
CA TYR A 68 11.17 8.07 -2.98
C TYR A 68 10.53 9.47 -2.90
N ARG A 69 9.46 9.62 -2.11
CA ARG A 69 8.78 10.92 -1.89
C ARG A 69 9.73 11.97 -1.33
N LEU A 70 10.53 11.63 -0.32
CA LEU A 70 11.51 12.55 0.26
C LEU A 70 12.57 12.96 -0.77
N SER A 71 13.01 12.04 -1.63
CA SER A 71 13.98 12.38 -2.68
C SER A 71 13.43 13.29 -3.77
N LEU A 72 12.10 13.30 -4.00
CA LEU A 72 11.45 14.25 -4.91
C LEU A 72 11.28 15.64 -4.29
N MET A 73 11.17 15.73 -2.96
CA MET A 73 11.05 17.01 -2.25
C MET A 73 12.38 17.73 -2.09
N ALA A 74 13.49 17.00 -2.15
CA ALA A 74 14.85 17.53 -2.07
C ALA A 74 15.43 17.97 -3.42
N ALA A 75 14.70 17.73 -4.51
CA ALA A 75 15.06 18.10 -5.88
C ALA A 75 14.29 19.35 -6.32
#